data_AF-A0A5S4GA40-F1
#
_entry.id   AF-A0A5S4GA40-F1
#
_cell.length_a   1.000
_cell.length_b   1.000
_cell.length_c   1.000
_cell.angle_alpha   90.00
_cell.angle_beta   90.00
_cell.angle_gamma   90.00
#
_symmetry.space_group_name_H-M   'P 1'
#
loop_
_entity.id
_entity.type
_entity.pdbx_description
1 polymer ?
#
loop_
_entity_poly.entity_id
_entity_poly.type
_entity_poly.pdbx_seq_one_letter_code
_entity_poly.pdbx_strand_id
1 'polypeptide(L)'
;MLTVVGDPVAHSSADGRIEVFARGADGHLWHVWQVARDGDWSNWQDLGRHRPLPNGALLTVAGDPAAHSSADGRIEVFVRGTDNHLWHVWQVARDGDWSDWEDFGPYQPAPNGVPA
;
A
#
# COMPACT_ATOMS: atom_id res chain seq x y z
N MET A 1 6.17 -4.04 19.47
CA MET A 1 4.88 -3.34 19.44
C MET A 1 4.89 -2.42 18.24
N LEU A 2 3.89 -2.52 17.36
CA LEU A 2 3.75 -1.59 16.24
C LEU A 2 3.36 -0.21 16.79
N THR A 3 4.08 0.82 16.36
CA THR A 3 3.70 2.21 16.59
C THR A 3 3.37 2.81 15.23
N VAL A 4 2.13 3.23 15.03
CA VAL A 4 1.71 3.91 13.80
C VAL A 4 2.13 5.37 13.85
N VAL A 5 2.61 5.89 12.72
CA VAL A 5 3.01 7.29 12.54
C VAL A 5 2.38 7.87 11.29
N GLY A 6 1.75 9.04 11.44
CA GLY A 6 0.94 9.65 10.38
C GLY A 6 -0.49 9.11 10.36
N ASP A 7 -1.21 9.44 9.29
CA ASP A 7 -2.62 9.09 9.13
C ASP A 7 -2.78 7.70 8.47
N PRO A 8 -3.62 6.80 9.00
CA PRO A 8 -3.95 5.56 8.33
C PRO A 8 -4.98 5.79 7.21
N VAL A 9 -5.08 4.82 6.30
CA VAL A 9 -6.15 4.75 5.29
C VAL A 9 -6.89 3.43 5.42
N ALA A 10 -8.21 3.45 5.24
CA ALA A 10 -9.05 2.26 5.22
C ALA A 10 -9.73 2.14 3.86
N HIS A 11 -9.84 0.92 3.34
CA HIS A 11 -10.61 0.63 2.13
C HIS A 11 -11.39 -0.68 2.28
N SER A 12 -12.53 -0.78 1.59
CA SER A 12 -13.31 -1.99 1.51
C SER A 12 -12.78 -2.91 0.42
N SER A 13 -12.49 -4.15 0.79
CA SER A 13 -12.30 -5.30 -0.11
C SER A 13 -13.54 -5.55 -0.98
N ALA A 14 -13.36 -6.29 -2.07
CA ALA A 14 -14.43 -6.56 -3.04
C ALA A 14 -15.63 -7.31 -2.42
N ASP A 15 -15.39 -8.11 -1.37
CA ASP A 15 -16.40 -8.84 -0.62
C ASP A 15 -17.01 -8.05 0.55
N GLY A 16 -16.63 -6.79 0.72
CA GLY A 16 -17.14 -5.88 1.74
C GLY A 16 -16.42 -5.96 3.09
N ARG A 17 -15.33 -6.72 3.21
CA ARG A 17 -14.42 -6.64 4.37
C ARG A 17 -13.66 -5.31 4.36
N ILE A 18 -13.26 -4.83 5.52
CA ILE A 18 -12.41 -3.63 5.64
C ILE A 18 -10.95 -4.05 5.80
N GLU A 19 -10.07 -3.35 5.09
CA GLU A 19 -8.62 -3.42 5.25
C GLU A 19 -8.05 -2.04 5.53
N VAL A 20 -7.17 -1.95 6.54
CA VAL A 20 -6.55 -0.71 7.01
C VAL A 20 -5.05 -0.79 6.76
N PHE A 21 -4.50 0.28 6.21
CA PHE A 21 -3.08 0.44 5.91
C PHE A 21 -2.51 1.61 6.70
N ALA A 22 -1.34 1.43 7.29
CA ALA A 22 -0.71 2.42 8.14
C ALA A 22 0.81 2.34 8.04
N ARG A 23 1.47 3.49 8.12
CA ARG A 23 2.93 3.54 8.24
C ARG A 23 3.35 3.28 9.68
N GLY A 24 4.28 2.36 9.86
CA GLY A 24 4.95 2.10 11.13
C GLY A 24 6.10 3.06 11.40
N ALA A 25 6.42 3.28 12.68
CA ALA A 25 7.59 4.07 13.09
C ALA A 25 8.94 3.45 12.65
N ASP A 26 8.92 2.18 12.22
CA ASP A 26 10.02 1.48 11.57
C ASP A 26 10.18 1.84 10.08
N GLY A 27 9.30 2.68 9.55
CA GLY A 27 9.32 3.13 8.16
C GLY A 27 8.67 2.15 7.19
N HIS A 28 8.03 1.08 7.66
CA HIS A 28 7.37 0.11 6.78
C HIS A 28 5.88 0.43 6.61
N LEU A 29 5.28 -0.08 5.53
CA LEU A 29 3.83 -0.15 5.42
C LEU A 29 3.33 -1.42 6.13
N TRP A 30 2.36 -1.22 7.02
CA TRP A 30 1.67 -2.29 7.73
C TRP A 30 0.20 -2.32 7.31
N HIS A 31 -0.41 -3.51 7.36
CA HIS A 31 -1.84 -3.67 7.11
C HIS A 31 -2.50 -4.66 8.07
N VAL A 32 -3.80 -4.47 8.26
CA VAL A 32 -4.68 -5.34 9.06
C VAL A 32 -6.06 -5.37 8.41
N TRP A 33 -6.71 -6.53 8.39
CA TRP A 33 -7.97 -6.71 7.68
C TRP A 33 -8.97 -7.50 8.50
N GLN A 34 -10.26 -7.31 8.20
CA GLN A 34 -11.30 -8.19 8.72
C GLN A 34 -11.16 -9.59 8.10
N VAL A 35 -11.17 -10.65 8.91
CA VAL A 35 -11.09 -12.04 8.41
C VAL A 35 -12.43 -12.52 7.81
N ALA A 36 -13.52 -11.90 8.23
CA ALA A 36 -14.86 -12.04 7.67
C ALA A 36 -15.57 -10.69 7.74
N ARG A 37 -16.54 -10.44 6.86
CA ARG A 37 -17.29 -9.17 6.83
C ARG A 37 -17.92 -8.89 8.20
N ASP A 38 -17.66 -7.70 8.73
CA ASP A 38 -18.12 -7.26 10.06
C ASP A 38 -17.63 -8.15 11.23
N GLY A 39 -16.56 -8.93 11.00
CA GLY A 39 -16.02 -9.90 11.95
C GLY A 39 -14.70 -9.47 12.61
N ASP A 40 -13.99 -10.48 13.14
CA ASP A 40 -12.69 -10.30 13.77
C ASP A 40 -11.64 -9.75 12.79
N TRP A 41 -10.58 -9.17 13.35
CA TRP A 41 -9.45 -8.66 12.59
C TRP A 41 -8.29 -9.65 12.61
N SER A 42 -7.49 -9.63 11.55
CA SER A 42 -6.20 -10.32 11.49
C SER A 42 -5.20 -9.71 12.48
N ASN A 43 -4.02 -10.34 12.57
CA ASN A 43 -2.86 -9.65 13.13
C ASN A 43 -2.30 -8.67 12.09
N TRP A 44 -1.71 -7.58 12.55
CA TRP A 44 -0.93 -6.68 11.69
C TRP A 44 0.17 -7.45 10.96
N GLN A 45 0.27 -7.23 9.66
CA GLN A 45 1.35 -7.76 8.82
C GLN A 45 2.18 -6.63 8.21
N ASP A 46 3.46 -6.92 8.02
CA ASP A 46 4.46 -6.00 7.49
C ASP A 46 4.60 -6.23 5.98
N LEU A 47 4.02 -5.33 5.17
CA LEU A 47 4.14 -5.40 3.70
C LEU A 47 5.55 -5.05 3.22
N GLY A 48 6.31 -4.27 3.98
CA GLY A 48 7.70 -3.95 3.66
C GLY A 48 8.58 -5.20 3.66
N ARG A 49 8.44 -6.08 4.66
CA ARG A 49 9.18 -7.35 4.75
C ARG A 49 8.68 -8.44 3.81
N HIS A 50 7.36 -8.53 3.64
CA HIS A 50 6.75 -9.56 2.78
C HIS A 50 7.06 -9.33 1.30
N ARG A 51 7.24 -8.07 0.91
CA ARG A 51 7.47 -7.63 -0.47
C ARG A 51 8.70 -6.72 -0.53
N PRO A 52 9.92 -7.27 -0.59
CA PRO A 52 11.12 -6.45 -0.75
C PRO A 52 11.23 -5.89 -2.17
N LEU A 53 12.06 -4.86 -2.34
CA LEU A 53 12.48 -4.35 -3.63
C LEU A 53 13.31 -5.40 -4.41
N PRO A 54 13.46 -5.28 -5.74
CA PRO A 54 14.20 -6.24 -6.55
C PRO A 54 15.67 -6.47 -6.12
N ASN A 55 16.28 -5.51 -5.44
CA ASN A 55 17.64 -5.61 -4.89
C ASN A 55 17.69 -6.24 -3.48
N GLY A 56 16.56 -6.70 -2.95
CA GLY A 56 16.41 -7.25 -1.60
C GLY A 56 16.29 -6.21 -0.49
N ALA A 57 16.32 -4.90 -0.81
CA ALA A 57 16.09 -3.84 0.17
C ALA A 57 14.61 -3.70 0.52
N LEU A 58 14.30 -3.10 1.67
CA LEU A 58 12.92 -2.78 2.07
C LEU A 58 12.62 -1.32 1.70
N LEU A 59 11.41 -1.06 1.22
CA LEU A 59 10.94 0.30 0.99
C LEU A 59 10.79 1.03 2.33
N THR A 60 11.38 2.23 2.45
CA THR A 60 11.15 3.12 3.60
C THR A 60 10.12 4.18 3.22
N VAL A 61 8.98 4.16 3.89
CA VAL A 61 7.82 5.02 3.65
C VAL A 61 7.93 6.34 4.43
N ALA A 62 7.71 7.45 3.73
CA ALA A 62 7.77 8.81 4.28
C ALA A 62 6.43 9.56 4.26
N GLY A 63 5.49 9.17 3.40
CA GLY A 63 4.14 9.74 3.34
C GLY A 63 3.08 8.89 4.04
N ASP A 64 1.89 9.46 4.22
CA ASP A 64 0.71 8.70 4.61
C ASP A 64 0.22 7.87 3.40
N PRO A 65 -0.27 6.63 3.62
CA PRO A 65 -0.75 5.78 2.54
C PRO A 65 -2.06 6.30 1.93
N ALA A 66 -2.23 6.07 0.64
CA ALA A 66 -3.50 6.15 -0.06
C ALA A 66 -3.87 4.77 -0.60
N ALA A 67 -5.13 4.38 -0.53
CA ALA A 67 -5.60 3.09 -1.03
C ALA A 67 -6.82 3.27 -1.92
N HIS A 68 -6.89 2.51 -3.01
CA HIS A 68 -8.06 2.43 -3.87
C HIS A 68 -8.17 1.00 -4.44
N SER A 69 -9.36 0.63 -4.89
CA SER A 69 -9.59 -0.60 -5.64
C SER A 69 -9.62 -0.34 -7.14
N SER A 70 -8.99 -1.22 -7.92
CA SER A 70 -9.19 -1.30 -9.36
C SER A 70 -10.62 -1.74 -9.70
N ALA A 71 -11.02 -1.59 -10.97
CA ALA A 71 -12.34 -2.01 -11.45
C ALA A 71 -12.61 -3.52 -11.26
N ASP A 72 -11.55 -4.32 -11.20
CA ASP A 72 -11.62 -5.74 -10.89
C ASP A 72 -11.56 -6.04 -9.38
N GLY A 73 -11.72 -5.05 -8.50
CA GLY A 73 -11.88 -5.22 -7.06
C GLY A 73 -10.60 -5.54 -6.29
N ARG A 74 -9.42 -5.52 -6.93
CA ARG A 74 -8.13 -5.67 -6.24
C ARG A 74 -7.76 -4.34 -5.59
N ILE A 75 -7.25 -4.39 -4.36
CA ILE A 75 -6.76 -3.19 -3.68
C ILE A 75 -5.36 -2.87 -4.17
N GLU A 76 -5.08 -1.58 -4.36
CA GLU A 76 -3.78 -1.02 -4.63
C GLU A 76 -3.50 0.11 -3.64
N VAL A 77 -2.28 0.13 -3.12
CA VAL A 77 -1.83 1.08 -2.10
C VAL A 77 -0.66 1.88 -2.66
N PHE A 78 -0.73 3.19 -2.48
CA PHE A 78 0.25 4.16 -2.93
C PHE A 78 0.88 4.85 -1.73
N VAL A 79 2.19 5.03 -1.76
CA VAL A 79 2.95 5.69 -0.70
C VAL A 79 4.07 6.55 -1.28
N ARG A 80 4.48 7.60 -0.56
CA ARG A 80 5.72 8.31 -0.88
C ARG A 80 6.89 7.66 -0.14
N GLY A 81 7.94 7.30 -0.86
CA GLY A 81 9.20 6.81 -0.29
C GLY A 81 10.06 7.94 0.29
N THR A 82 11.11 7.61 1.05
CA THR A 82 12.10 8.59 1.52
C THR A 82 12.93 9.21 0.40
N ASP A 83 12.97 8.57 -0.76
CA ASP A 83 13.52 9.08 -2.02
C ASP A 83 12.60 10.11 -2.71
N ASN A 84 11.43 10.39 -2.15
CA ASN A 84 10.36 11.23 -2.71
C ASN A 84 9.74 10.70 -4.00
N HIS A 85 9.97 9.43 -4.34
CA HIS A 85 9.25 8.78 -5.43
C HIS A 85 7.89 8.29 -4.94
N LEU A 86 6.95 8.14 -5.88
CA LEU A 86 5.67 7.49 -5.64
C LEU A 86 5.87 5.99 -5.84
N TRP A 87 5.57 5.21 -4.80
CA TRP A 87 5.65 3.76 -4.82
C TRP A 87 4.26 3.16 -4.69
N HIS A 88 4.05 1.98 -5.27
CA HIS A 88 2.80 1.26 -5.16
C HIS A 88 2.98 -0.25 -5.02
N VAL A 89 1.96 -0.88 -4.42
CA VAL A 89 1.83 -2.32 -4.27
C VAL A 89 0.35 -2.68 -4.39
N TRP A 90 0.03 -3.78 -5.07
CA TRP A 90 -1.36 -4.17 -5.35
C TRP A 90 -1.60 -5.65 -5.07
N GLN A 91 -2.84 -6.02 -4.79
CA GLN A 91 -3.23 -7.42 -4.71
C GLN A 91 -3.13 -8.07 -6.10
N VAL A 92 -2.49 -9.24 -6.23
CA VAL A 92 -2.37 -9.93 -7.53
C VAL A 92 -3.68 -10.58 -7.96
N ALA A 93 -4.50 -10.98 -6.99
CA ALA A 93 -5.87 -11.48 -7.17
C ALA A 93 -6.77 -10.83 -6.12
N ARG A 94 -8.09 -10.79 -6.36
CA ARG A 94 -9.06 -10.24 -5.39
C ARG A 94 -8.88 -10.93 -4.04
N ASP A 95 -8.73 -10.15 -2.98
CA ASP A 95 -8.61 -10.65 -1.61
C ASP A 95 -7.44 -11.65 -1.43
N GLY A 96 -6.44 -11.55 -2.31
CA GLY A 96 -5.33 -12.47 -2.41
C GLY A 96 -4.01 -11.86 -1.96
N ASP A 97 -2.92 -12.48 -2.40
CA ASP A 97 -1.57 -12.04 -2.08
C ASP A 97 -1.20 -10.72 -2.78
N TRP A 98 -0.13 -10.07 -2.35
CA TRP A 98 0.32 -8.76 -2.85
C TRP A 98 1.41 -8.90 -3.93
N SER A 99 1.59 -7.89 -4.78
CA SER A 99 2.72 -7.77 -5.71
C SER A 99 4.01 -7.44 -4.99
N ASP A 100 5.14 -7.41 -5.71
CA ASP A 100 6.32 -6.68 -5.25
C ASP A 100 6.06 -5.16 -5.32
N TRP A 101 6.88 -4.36 -4.62
CA TRP A 101 6.82 -2.90 -4.75
C TRP A 101 7.34 -2.46 -6.11
N GLU A 102 6.60 -1.56 -6.74
CA GLU A 102 7.03 -0.88 -7.96
C GLU A 102 7.13 0.63 -7.73
N ASP A 103 8.09 1.25 -8.42
CA ASP A 103 8.27 2.69 -8.47
C ASP A 103 7.44 3.23 -9.64
N PHE A 104 6.51 4.15 -9.35
CA PHE A 104 5.74 4.86 -10.38
C PHE A 104 6.61 5.84 -11.19
N GLY A 105 7.87 6.02 -10.78
CA GLY A 105 8.88 6.86 -11.39
C GLY A 105 8.72 8.34 -11.04
N PRO A 106 9.70 9.19 -11.44
CA PRO A 106 9.51 10.62 -11.40
C PRO A 106 8.41 11.05 -12.39
N TYR A 107 7.66 12.10 -12.05
CA TYR A 107 6.72 12.73 -12.98
C TYR A 107 7.41 13.02 -14.33
N GLN A 108 6.96 12.35 -15.38
CA GLN A 108 7.35 12.66 -16.74
C GLN A 108 6.29 13.58 -17.33
N PRO A 109 6.57 14.89 -17.53
CA PRO A 109 5.64 15.73 -18.27
C PRO A 109 5.43 15.14 -19.65
N ALA A 110 4.19 15.18 -20.13
CA ALA A 110 3.87 14.77 -21.50
C ALA A 110 4.85 15.47 -22.47
N PRO A 111 5.31 14.80 -23.55
CA PRO A 111 6.42 15.28 -24.38
C PRO A 111 6.30 16.69 -24.97
N ASN A 112 5.19 17.43 -24.81
CA ASN A 112 4.98 18.75 -25.40
C ASN A 112 4.14 19.73 -24.54
N GLY A 113 4.17 19.64 -23.20
CA GLY A 113 3.65 20.72 -22.34
C GLY A 113 2.15 21.03 -22.48
N VAL A 114 1.33 20.06 -22.87
CA VAL A 114 -0.13 20.21 -22.80
C VAL A 114 -0.55 20.00 -21.33
N PRO A 115 -1.13 20.99 -20.64
CA PRO A 115 -1.71 20.77 -19.32
C PRO A 115 -2.93 19.84 -19.44
N ALA A 116 -3.13 19.01 -18.43
CA ALA A 116 -4.34 18.20 -18.26
C ALA A 116 -5.61 19.08 -18.20
#